data_AF-A0A841N1P2-F1
#
_entry.id   AF-A0A841N1P2-F1
#
_cell.length_a   1.000
_cell.length_b   1.000
_cell.length_c   1.000
_cell.angle_alpha   90.00
_cell.angle_beta   90.00
_cell.angle_gamma   90.00
#
_symmetry.space_group_name_H-M   'P 1'
#
loop_
_entity.id
_entity.type
_entity.pdbx_description
1 polymer ?
#
loop_
_entity_poly.entity_id
_entity_poly.type
_entity_poly.pdbx_seq_one_letter_code
_entity_poly.pdbx_strand_id
1 'polypeptide(L)'
;MNFLILTSCGQSYSDKNSIKETSADTETFKLEAQNETPKQELEQNSTEQTQYNNQDLSYEFKDATIFKLTDTITADFNGDGNADQAIFRKINETSGIIITHGETNQEIKIGFGEAFAHLTEFNWVDYWGLIIDSESYEILIEDAEIIGDREVKLDNPSIVVRKEDVGGGLITFKSGRYVWIHQSD
;
A
#
# COMPACT_ATOMS: atom_id res chain seq x y z
N MET A 1 -32.60 -37.12 20.36
CA MET A 1 -33.24 -36.50 21.53
C MET A 1 -32.42 -35.28 21.97
N ASN A 2 -32.48 -34.20 21.18
CA ASN A 2 -32.47 -32.80 21.63
C ASN A 2 -32.61 -31.92 20.39
N PHE A 3 -33.24 -30.77 20.55
CA PHE A 3 -33.57 -29.83 19.50
C PHE A 3 -33.13 -28.44 19.96
N LEU A 4 -32.55 -27.64 19.08
CA LEU A 4 -32.33 -26.21 19.32
C LEU A 4 -32.31 -25.49 17.98
N ILE A 5 -33.35 -24.68 17.77
CA ILE A 5 -33.48 -23.74 16.65
C ILE A 5 -33.64 -22.36 17.31
N LEU A 6 -32.92 -21.36 16.79
CA LEU A 6 -33.16 -19.95 17.13
C LEU A 6 -33.45 -19.18 15.86
N THR A 7 -34.74 -18.91 15.64
CA THR A 7 -35.22 -17.97 14.61
C THR A 7 -35.15 -16.54 15.14
N SER A 8 -34.69 -15.60 14.31
CA SER A 8 -34.85 -14.17 14.55
C SER A 8 -35.50 -13.53 13.32
N CYS A 9 -36.56 -12.74 13.54
CA CYS A 9 -37.32 -12.06 12.50
C CYS A 9 -37.91 -10.74 13.02
N GLY A 10 -38.03 -9.77 12.11
CA GLY A 10 -38.82 -8.55 12.28
C GLY A 10 -38.04 -7.35 12.86
N GLN A 11 -38.40 -6.11 12.52
CA GLN A 11 -39.39 -5.66 11.53
C GLN A 11 -39.01 -4.24 11.06
N SER A 12 -39.30 -3.86 9.81
CA SER A 12 -39.17 -2.46 9.37
C SER A 12 -40.45 -1.65 9.67
N TYR A 13 -40.30 -0.33 9.73
CA TYR A 13 -41.40 0.64 9.71
C TYR A 13 -41.05 1.81 8.80
N SER A 14 -42.06 2.37 8.11
CA SER A 14 -41.89 3.45 7.14
C SER A 14 -43.19 4.22 6.89
N ASP A 15 -43.17 5.54 7.08
CA ASP A 15 -44.20 6.50 6.68
C ASP A 15 -43.49 7.78 6.17
N LYS A 16 -43.78 8.39 5.00
CA LYS A 16 -45.03 8.83 4.33
C LYS A 16 -45.44 10.30 4.55
N ASN A 17 -44.58 11.20 4.06
CA ASN A 17 -44.86 12.25 3.05
C ASN A 17 -46.10 13.18 3.14
N SER A 18 -45.85 14.48 2.88
CA SER A 18 -46.80 15.55 2.48
C SER A 18 -47.64 16.17 3.63
N ILE A 19 -48.10 17.44 3.60
CA ILE A 19 -48.59 18.30 2.50
C ILE A 19 -48.15 19.80 2.64
N LYS A 20 -48.05 20.48 1.49
CA LYS A 20 -48.24 21.92 1.07
C LYS A 20 -48.83 22.95 2.10
N GLU A 21 -48.92 24.30 1.94
CA GLU A 21 -48.71 25.35 0.88
C GLU A 21 -48.77 26.78 1.56
N THR A 22 -48.80 28.02 1.00
CA THR A 22 -48.76 28.69 -0.34
C THR A 22 -48.43 30.21 -0.20
N SER A 23 -48.42 31.00 -1.30
CA SER A 23 -48.47 32.51 -1.41
C SER A 23 -47.31 33.39 -0.87
N ALA A 24 -47.03 34.60 -1.40
CA ALA A 24 -47.35 35.24 -2.69
C ALA A 24 -46.46 36.49 -3.00
N ASP A 25 -46.35 36.82 -4.30
CA ASP A 25 -46.10 38.09 -5.01
C ASP A 25 -45.42 39.31 -4.33
N THR A 26 -44.39 39.85 -5.01
CA THR A 26 -44.43 41.25 -5.53
C THR A 26 -43.43 41.49 -6.65
N GLU A 27 -43.86 42.17 -7.72
CA GLU A 27 -42.96 42.94 -8.62
C GLU A 27 -42.64 44.32 -7.96
N THR A 28 -41.76 45.20 -8.44
CA THR A 28 -41.07 45.36 -9.74
C THR A 28 -39.78 46.17 -9.53
N PHE A 29 -38.80 46.10 -10.46
CA PHE A 29 -38.08 47.22 -11.12
C PHE A 29 -36.68 46.83 -11.63
N LYS A 30 -36.32 47.34 -12.83
CA LYS A 30 -34.97 47.25 -13.40
C LYS A 30 -34.03 48.30 -12.82
N LEU A 31 -32.77 47.93 -12.59
CA LEU A 31 -31.62 48.78 -12.88
C LEU A 31 -30.57 47.95 -13.64
N GLU A 32 -30.02 48.50 -14.71
CA GLU A 32 -29.03 47.84 -15.56
C GLU A 32 -27.63 48.33 -15.18
N ALA A 33 -26.75 47.43 -14.76
CA ALA A 33 -25.39 47.77 -14.34
C ALA A 33 -24.37 46.68 -14.73
N GLN A 34 -23.78 46.87 -15.91
CA GLN A 34 -22.42 46.49 -16.32
C GLN A 34 -22.03 44.99 -16.30
N ASN A 35 -21.47 44.55 -17.43
CA ASN A 35 -20.87 43.23 -17.59
C ASN A 35 -19.61 43.10 -16.72
N GLU A 36 -19.47 41.98 -16.00
CA GLU A 36 -18.42 40.98 -16.27
C GLU A 36 -18.52 39.82 -15.26
N THR A 37 -19.22 38.75 -15.66
CA THR A 37 -19.27 37.50 -14.90
C THR A 37 -18.46 36.43 -15.64
N PRO A 38 -17.32 35.97 -15.10
CA PRO A 38 -16.64 34.79 -15.62
C PRO A 38 -17.59 33.59 -15.62
N LYS A 39 -17.89 33.07 -16.81
CA LYS A 39 -18.77 31.91 -16.98
C LYS A 39 -18.11 30.68 -16.36
N GLN A 40 -18.88 29.87 -15.63
CA GLN A 40 -18.45 28.55 -15.17
C GLN A 40 -18.08 27.63 -16.35
N GLU A 41 -17.49 26.49 -15.98
CA GLU A 41 -17.46 25.25 -16.77
C GLU A 41 -16.41 25.17 -17.88
N LEU A 42 -15.20 24.78 -17.48
CA LEU A 42 -14.77 23.40 -17.75
C LEU A 42 -14.26 22.76 -16.46
N GLU A 43 -14.87 21.65 -16.04
CA GLU A 43 -14.29 20.78 -15.02
C GLU A 43 -13.08 20.06 -15.64
N GLN A 44 -11.87 20.56 -15.38
CA GLN A 44 -10.68 19.71 -15.47
C GLN A 44 -10.65 18.77 -14.26
N ASN A 45 -11.57 17.79 -14.28
CA ASN A 45 -11.39 16.54 -13.56
C ASN A 45 -10.25 15.78 -14.23
N SER A 46 -9.02 16.23 -13.95
CA SER A 46 -7.80 15.56 -14.35
C SER A 46 -7.72 14.26 -13.59
N THR A 47 -8.29 13.20 -14.18
CA THR A 47 -8.03 11.83 -13.77
C THR A 47 -6.54 11.55 -13.98
N GLU A 48 -5.75 11.83 -12.96
CA GLU A 48 -4.37 11.36 -12.80
C GLU A 48 -4.40 9.85 -12.52
N GLN A 49 -4.88 9.09 -13.51
CA GLN A 49 -4.43 7.74 -13.74
C GLN A 49 -2.99 7.84 -14.25
N THR A 50 -2.06 8.02 -13.32
CA THR A 50 -0.63 7.89 -13.59
C THR A 50 -0.39 6.51 -14.20
N GLN A 51 0.08 6.51 -15.44
CA GLN A 51 0.54 5.30 -16.12
C GLN A 51 1.77 4.77 -15.36
N TYR A 52 1.59 3.70 -14.58
CA TYR A 52 2.66 2.94 -13.91
C TYR A 52 3.52 2.14 -14.92
N ASN A 53 3.85 2.75 -16.07
CA ASN A 53 4.29 2.03 -17.27
C ASN A 53 5.80 1.74 -17.34
N ASN A 54 6.58 2.18 -16.35
CA ASN A 54 8.00 1.85 -16.20
C ASN A 54 8.29 0.95 -15.00
N GLN A 55 7.30 0.68 -14.12
CA GLN A 55 7.49 -0.16 -12.95
C GLN A 55 7.23 -1.62 -13.33
N ASP A 56 8.28 -2.32 -13.74
CA ASP A 56 8.23 -3.71 -14.18
C ASP A 56 9.35 -4.53 -13.53
N LEU A 57 8.98 -5.33 -12.52
CA LEU A 57 9.90 -6.24 -11.84
C LEU A 57 10.24 -7.50 -12.67
N SER A 58 9.58 -7.75 -13.80
CA SER A 58 9.76 -8.99 -14.57
C SER A 58 11.11 -9.12 -15.29
N TYR A 59 11.90 -8.04 -15.32
CA TYR A 59 13.31 -8.07 -15.74
C TYR A 59 14.24 -8.64 -14.66
N GLU A 60 13.85 -8.58 -13.39
CA GLU A 60 14.64 -9.02 -12.23
C GLU A 60 14.14 -10.35 -11.64
N PHE A 61 12.83 -10.62 -11.71
CA PHE A 61 12.14 -11.74 -11.05
C PHE A 61 11.16 -12.43 -12.00
N LYS A 62 10.95 -13.74 -11.83
CA LYS A 62 10.06 -14.56 -12.69
C LYS A 62 8.61 -14.52 -12.20
N ASP A 63 8.42 -14.45 -10.89
CA ASP A 63 7.13 -14.33 -10.21
C ASP A 63 7.18 -13.17 -9.19
N ALA A 64 6.66 -12.02 -9.63
CA ALA A 64 6.60 -10.79 -8.87
C ALA A 64 5.26 -10.05 -9.10
N THR A 65 4.73 -9.43 -8.05
CA THR A 65 3.53 -8.58 -8.11
C THR A 65 3.78 -7.25 -7.43
N ILE A 66 3.52 -6.13 -8.12
CA ILE A 66 3.69 -4.77 -7.61
C ILE A 66 2.39 -4.30 -6.94
N PHE A 67 2.52 -3.59 -5.82
CA PHE A 67 1.41 -3.03 -5.04
C PHE A 67 1.63 -1.53 -4.81
N LYS A 68 0.56 -0.79 -4.50
CA LYS A 68 0.68 0.60 -4.03
C LYS A 68 1.03 0.61 -2.55
N LEU A 69 1.73 1.64 -2.09
CA LEU A 69 2.10 1.81 -0.66
C LEU A 69 0.88 1.95 0.28
N THR A 70 -0.32 2.10 -0.26
CA THR A 70 -1.60 2.08 0.47
C THR A 70 -2.12 0.68 0.79
N ASP A 71 -1.67 -0.32 0.04
CA ASP A 71 -2.30 -1.63 -0.03
C ASP A 71 -1.83 -2.54 1.12
N THR A 72 -2.18 -3.82 1.08
CA THR A 72 -1.72 -4.84 2.03
C THR A 72 -1.30 -6.06 1.22
N ILE A 73 -0.06 -6.51 1.44
CA ILE A 73 0.47 -7.70 0.78
C ILE A 73 0.24 -8.88 1.72
N THR A 74 -0.34 -9.96 1.20
CA THR A 74 -0.72 -11.15 1.95
C THR A 74 0.00 -12.36 1.36
N ALA A 75 0.89 -12.98 2.13
CA ALA A 75 1.68 -14.15 1.77
C ALA A 75 2.16 -14.87 3.04
N ASP A 76 2.62 -16.11 2.94
CA ASP A 76 3.37 -16.76 4.01
C ASP A 76 4.80 -16.22 3.99
N PHE A 77 5.10 -15.16 4.75
CA PHE A 77 6.44 -14.55 4.72
C PHE A 77 7.43 -15.27 5.65
N ASN A 78 6.93 -16.02 6.64
CA ASN A 78 7.77 -16.63 7.68
C ASN A 78 8.03 -18.14 7.50
N GLY A 79 7.25 -18.81 6.65
CA GLY A 79 7.31 -20.25 6.36
C GLY A 79 6.50 -21.14 7.33
N ASP A 80 5.52 -20.59 8.06
CA ASP A 80 4.66 -21.33 9.00
C ASP A 80 3.44 -22.00 8.33
N GLY A 81 3.17 -21.67 7.05
CA GLY A 81 2.06 -22.21 6.26
C GLY A 81 0.76 -21.42 6.35
N ASN A 82 0.71 -20.34 7.14
CA ASN A 82 -0.42 -19.42 7.24
C ASN A 82 -0.13 -18.11 6.49
N ALA A 83 -1.18 -17.36 6.19
CA ALA A 83 -1.05 -16.09 5.47
C ALA A 83 -0.78 -14.93 6.44
N ASP A 84 0.44 -14.40 6.41
CA ASP A 84 0.84 -13.16 7.05
C ASP A 84 0.25 -11.94 6.31
N GLN A 85 0.30 -10.77 6.97
CA GLN A 85 -0.03 -9.49 6.34
C GLN A 85 1.12 -8.50 6.51
N ALA A 86 1.64 -7.97 5.41
CA ALA A 86 2.57 -6.85 5.38
C ALA A 86 1.85 -5.55 4.99
N ILE A 87 2.19 -4.46 5.67
CA ILE A 87 1.54 -3.16 5.55
C ILE A 87 2.59 -2.05 5.63
N PHE A 88 2.75 -1.26 4.56
CA PHE A 88 3.55 -0.04 4.59
C PHE A 88 2.84 1.08 5.35
N ARG A 89 3.56 1.82 6.21
CA ARG A 89 3.02 2.95 6.98
C ARG A 89 4.04 4.07 7.13
N LYS A 90 3.55 5.32 7.04
CA LYS A 90 4.25 6.52 7.49
C LYS A 90 3.64 6.99 8.81
N ILE A 91 4.48 7.24 9.81
CA ILE A 91 4.09 7.68 11.17
C ILE A 91 4.98 8.86 11.52
N ASN A 92 4.37 10.05 11.64
CA ASN A 92 5.10 11.32 11.74
C ASN A 92 6.07 11.49 10.55
N GLU A 93 7.34 11.80 10.80
CA GLU A 93 8.37 12.03 9.78
C GLU A 93 9.04 10.74 9.29
N THR A 94 8.84 9.60 9.95
CA THR A 94 9.43 8.30 9.60
C THR A 94 8.41 7.37 8.95
N SER A 95 8.89 6.38 8.20
CA SER A 95 8.06 5.29 7.67
C SER A 95 8.70 3.92 7.88
N GLY A 96 7.94 2.88 7.56
CA GLY A 96 8.35 1.51 7.73
C GLY A 96 7.28 0.50 7.29
N ILE A 97 7.59 -0.78 7.46
CA ILE A 97 6.69 -1.90 7.17
C ILE A 97 6.32 -2.59 8.48
N ILE A 98 5.03 -2.82 8.70
CA ILE A 98 4.55 -3.70 9.76
C ILE A 98 4.21 -5.03 9.11
N ILE A 99 4.75 -6.13 9.63
CA ILE A 99 4.40 -7.50 9.20
C ILE A 99 3.77 -8.22 10.39
N THR A 100 2.55 -8.71 10.24
CA THR A 100 1.82 -9.45 11.27
C THR A 100 1.74 -10.91 10.86
N HIS A 101 2.30 -11.79 11.69
CA HIS A 101 2.34 -13.23 11.42
C HIS A 101 0.97 -13.90 11.57
N GLY A 102 0.62 -14.77 10.62
CA GLY A 102 -0.72 -15.37 10.47
C GLY A 102 -1.11 -16.31 11.59
N GLU A 103 -0.24 -17.23 12.00
CA GLU A 103 -0.52 -18.16 13.13
C GLU A 103 -0.52 -17.41 14.48
N THR A 104 0.51 -16.60 14.72
CA THR A 104 0.84 -16.10 16.07
C THR A 104 0.29 -14.72 16.39
N ASN A 105 -0.14 -13.95 15.38
CA ASN A 105 -0.45 -12.52 15.48
C ASN A 105 0.74 -11.66 15.97
N GLN A 106 1.97 -12.15 15.81
CA GLN A 106 3.19 -11.39 16.15
C GLN A 106 3.41 -10.25 15.17
N GLU A 107 3.43 -9.00 15.66
CA GLU A 107 3.88 -7.85 14.88
C GLU A 107 5.42 -7.76 14.85
N ILE A 108 6.00 -7.71 13.65
CA ILE A 108 7.36 -7.24 13.39
C ILE A 108 7.31 -5.82 12.79
N LYS A 109 8.21 -4.94 13.23
CA LYS A 109 8.26 -3.54 12.77
C LYS A 109 9.61 -3.22 12.12
N ILE A 110 9.47 -2.92 10.83
CA ILE A 110 10.39 -2.56 9.75
C ILE A 110 10.84 -1.10 9.66
N GLY A 111 11.91 -0.61 10.31
CA GLY A 111 12.25 0.83 10.27
C GLY A 111 11.53 1.64 11.34
N PHE A 112 10.77 2.69 10.99
CA PHE A 112 10.16 3.64 11.94
C PHE A 112 11.16 4.37 12.87
N GLY A 113 12.40 4.53 12.41
CA GLY A 113 13.52 5.09 13.17
C GLY A 113 14.42 4.02 13.83
N GLU A 114 13.94 2.77 13.93
CA GLU A 114 14.71 1.65 14.47
C GLU A 114 15.63 1.03 13.41
N ALA A 115 16.83 0.62 13.82
CA ALA A 115 17.86 0.13 12.91
C ALA A 115 17.55 -1.27 12.34
N PHE A 116 17.54 -1.39 11.00
CA PHE A 116 17.39 -2.62 10.25
C PHE A 116 18.44 -2.69 9.14
N ALA A 117 19.44 -3.55 9.31
CA ALA A 117 20.68 -3.50 8.53
C ALA A 117 21.32 -2.10 8.59
N HIS A 118 21.46 -1.39 7.45
CA HIS A 118 21.92 0.00 7.39
C HIS A 118 20.76 1.03 7.35
N LEU A 119 19.51 0.57 7.27
CA LEU A 119 18.31 1.41 7.14
C LEU A 119 17.71 1.73 8.52
N THR A 120 17.01 2.85 8.62
CA THR A 120 16.15 3.19 9.77
C THR A 120 14.73 3.56 9.36
N GLU A 121 14.51 3.87 8.08
CA GLU A 121 13.25 4.40 7.56
C GLU A 121 13.14 4.13 6.05
N PHE A 122 11.95 4.34 5.48
CA PHE A 122 11.59 3.97 4.11
C PHE A 122 10.88 5.11 3.35
N ASN A 123 11.11 6.38 3.70
CA ASN A 123 10.47 7.53 3.03
C ASN A 123 10.97 7.72 1.60
N TRP A 124 12.10 7.11 1.27
CA TRP A 124 12.70 7.06 -0.05
C TRP A 124 11.98 6.08 -1.00
N VAL A 125 11.17 5.15 -0.50
CA VAL A 125 10.48 4.13 -1.31
C VAL A 125 9.32 4.75 -2.11
N ASP A 126 9.29 4.51 -3.42
CA ASP A 126 8.21 4.94 -4.31
C ASP A 126 7.20 3.80 -4.56
N TYR A 127 7.67 2.55 -4.62
CA TYR A 127 6.83 1.36 -4.78
C TYR A 127 7.41 0.12 -4.09
N TRP A 128 6.55 -0.89 -3.93
CA TRP A 128 6.87 -2.15 -3.25
C TRP A 128 6.12 -3.32 -3.89
N GLY A 129 6.53 -4.54 -3.59
CA GLY A 129 5.97 -5.74 -4.22
C GLY A 129 6.18 -7.03 -3.43
N LEU A 130 5.52 -8.08 -3.91
CA LEU A 130 5.68 -9.47 -3.49
C LEU A 130 6.55 -10.20 -4.50
N ILE A 131 7.56 -10.94 -4.03
CA ILE A 131 8.43 -11.83 -4.80
C ILE A 131 8.22 -13.27 -4.33
N ILE A 132 8.03 -14.20 -5.29
CA ILE A 132 7.83 -15.64 -5.05
C ILE A 132 9.01 -16.49 -5.58
N ASP A 133 9.93 -15.91 -6.37
CA ASP A 133 11.17 -16.57 -6.80
C ASP A 133 11.95 -17.18 -5.62
N SER A 134 12.48 -18.39 -5.80
CA SER A 134 13.32 -19.11 -4.81
C SER A 134 14.77 -18.62 -4.75
N GLU A 135 15.16 -17.70 -5.62
CA GLU A 135 16.52 -17.25 -5.84
C GLU A 135 16.51 -15.76 -6.25
N SER A 136 17.52 -15.03 -5.80
CA SER A 136 17.80 -13.66 -6.25
C SER A 136 19.29 -13.36 -6.05
N TYR A 137 19.69 -12.09 -6.11
CA TYR A 137 21.07 -11.65 -5.88
C TYR A 137 21.15 -10.60 -4.77
N GLU A 138 22.36 -10.48 -4.20
CA GLU A 138 22.75 -9.47 -3.21
C GLU A 138 24.02 -8.76 -3.70
N ILE A 139 23.98 -7.43 -3.80
CA ILE A 139 25.16 -6.61 -4.09
C ILE A 139 26.01 -6.48 -2.83
N LEU A 140 27.32 -6.66 -2.99
CA LEU A 140 28.32 -6.61 -1.94
C LEU A 140 29.10 -5.30 -2.05
N ILE A 141 29.04 -4.50 -0.99
CA ILE A 141 29.71 -3.18 -0.90
C ILE A 141 30.72 -3.20 0.24
N GLU A 142 31.94 -2.73 -0.03
CA GLU A 142 33.00 -2.52 0.96
C GLU A 142 33.57 -1.11 0.75
N ASP A 143 33.73 -0.32 1.82
CA ASP A 143 34.18 1.10 1.80
C ASP A 143 33.49 2.01 0.75
N ALA A 144 32.22 1.73 0.45
CA ALA A 144 31.40 2.39 -0.59
C ALA A 144 31.85 2.16 -2.04
N GLU A 145 32.49 1.02 -2.31
CA GLU A 145 32.71 0.46 -3.66
C GLU A 145 32.01 -0.90 -3.79
N ILE A 146 31.34 -1.14 -4.92
CA ILE A 146 30.74 -2.45 -5.24
C ILE A 146 31.87 -3.44 -5.55
N ILE A 147 32.11 -4.39 -4.64
CA ILE A 147 33.13 -5.44 -4.78
C ILE A 147 32.62 -6.69 -5.53
N GLY A 148 31.31 -6.75 -5.81
CA GLY A 148 30.67 -7.80 -6.61
C GLY A 148 29.25 -8.10 -6.15
N ASP A 149 28.72 -9.25 -6.57
CA ASP A 149 27.40 -9.76 -6.20
C ASP A 149 27.48 -11.22 -5.72
N ARG A 150 26.38 -11.72 -5.13
CA ARG A 150 26.20 -13.16 -4.84
C ARG A 150 24.76 -13.60 -5.05
N GLU A 151 24.58 -14.83 -5.51
CA GLU A 151 23.30 -15.54 -5.47
C GLU A 151 22.83 -15.73 -4.01
N VAL A 152 21.56 -15.45 -3.74
CA VAL A 152 20.92 -15.67 -2.45
C VAL A 152 19.62 -16.42 -2.63
N LYS A 153 19.50 -17.55 -1.92
CA LYS A 153 18.24 -18.31 -1.84
C LYS A 153 17.21 -17.58 -0.98
N LEU A 154 16.00 -17.52 -1.51
CA LEU A 154 14.80 -17.04 -0.84
C LEU A 154 13.99 -18.29 -0.47
N ASP A 155 14.07 -18.69 0.80
CA ASP A 155 13.37 -19.88 1.30
C ASP A 155 11.86 -19.63 1.50
N ASN A 156 11.46 -18.35 1.53
CA ASN A 156 10.09 -17.86 1.72
C ASN A 156 9.77 -16.70 0.75
N PRO A 157 8.49 -16.46 0.42
CA PRO A 157 7.99 -15.20 -0.13
C PRO A 157 8.65 -13.96 0.50
N SER A 158 9.00 -12.98 -0.33
CA SER A 158 9.83 -11.84 0.06
C SER A 158 9.20 -10.52 -0.38
N ILE A 159 9.41 -9.46 0.40
CA ILE A 159 8.92 -8.11 0.10
C ILE A 159 10.02 -7.35 -0.62
N VAL A 160 9.77 -6.87 -1.84
CA VAL A 160 10.67 -5.96 -2.54
C VAL A 160 10.27 -4.51 -2.26
N VAL A 161 11.26 -3.63 -2.07
CA VAL A 161 11.06 -2.17 -2.02
C VAL A 161 11.99 -1.48 -3.01
N ARG A 162 11.48 -0.45 -3.68
CA ARG A 162 12.18 0.26 -4.76
C ARG A 162 11.99 1.77 -4.70
N LYS A 163 13.04 2.48 -5.10
CA LYS A 163 13.00 3.86 -5.58
C LYS A 163 13.28 3.88 -7.08
N GLU A 164 12.49 4.64 -7.82
CA GLU A 164 12.70 4.85 -9.25
C GLU A 164 14.05 5.54 -9.49
N ASP A 165 14.79 5.11 -10.51
CA ASP A 165 16.15 5.53 -10.87
C ASP A 165 17.26 5.41 -9.78
N VAL A 166 17.00 4.73 -8.65
CA VAL A 166 18.03 4.45 -7.61
C VAL A 166 18.12 2.97 -7.21
N GLY A 167 17.00 2.24 -7.15
CA GLY A 167 17.00 0.80 -6.80
C GLY A 167 16.48 0.50 -5.39
N GLY A 168 17.20 -0.29 -4.58
CA GLY A 168 16.74 -0.72 -3.26
C GLY A 168 17.16 -2.14 -2.85
N GLY A 169 16.19 -2.99 -2.50
CA GLY A 169 16.45 -4.36 -2.02
C GLY A 169 15.21 -5.19 -1.66
N LEU A 170 15.46 -6.36 -1.04
CA LEU A 170 14.44 -7.27 -0.50
C LEU A 170 14.47 -7.29 1.02
N ILE A 171 13.30 -7.55 1.61
CA ILE A 171 13.10 -7.99 2.99
C ILE A 171 12.58 -9.43 2.93
N THR A 172 13.35 -10.38 3.45
CA THR A 172 13.03 -11.82 3.45
C THR A 172 13.20 -12.42 4.85
N PHE A 173 12.45 -13.47 5.17
CA PHE A 173 12.58 -14.17 6.46
C PHE A 173 13.60 -15.30 6.35
N LYS A 174 14.66 -15.24 7.15
CA LYS A 174 15.78 -16.17 7.11
C LYS A 174 16.32 -16.47 8.51
N SER A 175 16.45 -17.75 8.84
CA SER A 175 16.95 -18.22 10.14
C SER A 175 16.20 -17.62 11.35
N GLY A 176 14.87 -17.49 11.26
CA GLY A 176 14.01 -17.03 12.36
C GLY A 176 13.89 -15.51 12.50
N ARG A 177 14.36 -14.71 11.54
CA ARG A 177 14.20 -13.25 11.54
C ARG A 177 14.12 -12.69 10.13
N TYR A 178 13.56 -11.50 9.98
CA TYR A 178 13.68 -10.74 8.73
C TYR A 178 15.11 -10.19 8.53
N VAL A 179 15.57 -10.18 7.29
CA VAL A 179 16.88 -9.66 6.86
C VAL A 179 16.73 -8.81 5.60
N TRP A 180 17.63 -7.85 5.42
CA TRP A 180 17.80 -7.07 4.20
C TRP A 180 18.68 -7.83 3.19
N ILE A 181 18.34 -7.73 1.92
CA ILE A 181 19.19 -8.10 0.78
C ILE A 181 19.29 -6.84 -0.10
N HIS A 182 20.49 -6.32 -0.28
CA HIS A 182 20.75 -5.08 -1.04
C HIS A 182 20.88 -5.39 -2.53
N GLN A 183 20.29 -4.58 -3.41
CA GLN A 183 20.19 -4.87 -4.85
C GLN A 183 20.54 -3.67 -5.75
N SER A 184 21.08 -2.60 -5.17
CA SER A 184 21.58 -1.42 -5.85
C SER A 184 22.90 -0.95 -5.21
N ASP A 185 23.46 0.12 -5.76
CA ASP A 185 24.32 1.07 -5.05
C ASP A 185 23.50 1.90 -4.02
#